data_AF-A0A9W9NZW2-F1
#
_entry.id   AF-A0A9W9NZW2-F1
#
_cell.length_a   1.000
_cell.length_b   1.000
_cell.length_c   1.000
_cell.angle_alpha   90.00
_cell.angle_beta   90.00
_cell.angle_gamma   90.00
#
_symmetry.space_group_name_H-M   'P 1'
#
loop_
_entity.id
_entity.type
_entity.pdbx_description
1 polymer ?
#
loop_
_entity_poly.entity_id
_entity_poly.type
_entity_poly.pdbx_seq_one_letter_code
_entity_poly.pdbx_strand_id
1 'polypeptide(L)'
;MKVTQLYIYPIKSLRPTSLESGFLTAEGLRYDRRFILLKVEDEKDGSQLSFKNMQVGKMPEMSLFLTAVDLPESETDSGKITITYNPPSPQDASDDRPRESRQLEVPLLPFKVMKEKHFKKLTISMYSSSTTGYDMGPTYNKWFSECFGYPVVLAYLGENRQESSGPWPPRSATKSPGGGVPGKAHMSPGMAAAGAVVVLTSWVLLTYRLFVKPRRTRITFADCAPYLVISQASVDNVSARLPDGHQMDPTKFRPNIVVSGAEEAFEEDFWTELVIGPNKARLLLTGNCVRCPSLNVNYTTGKMSEEDSGMVLKRLMKDRRVDRGAKYSPVFGRYSFLKWTGEDKPIRVGDPIEIGAQGKERTTVDWPGLTN
;
A
#
# COMPACT_ATOMS: atom_id res chain seq x y z
N MET A 1 8.37 18.22 -11.85
CA MET A 1 8.78 16.86 -11.40
C MET A 1 8.41 15.84 -12.45
N LYS A 2 8.86 14.59 -12.32
CA LYS A 2 8.44 13.47 -13.19
C LYS A 2 8.45 12.12 -12.47
N VAL A 3 7.70 11.15 -13.00
CA VAL A 3 7.79 9.74 -12.59
C VAL A 3 9.12 9.17 -13.07
N THR A 4 9.91 8.56 -12.19
CA THR A 4 11.16 7.88 -12.55
C THR A 4 11.05 6.37 -12.49
N GLN A 5 10.23 5.83 -11.59
CA GLN A 5 10.05 4.39 -11.44
C GLN A 5 8.61 4.09 -11.04
N LEU A 6 8.08 2.99 -11.57
CA LEU A 6 6.79 2.42 -11.18
C LEU A 6 7.01 0.99 -10.71
N TYR A 7 6.31 0.62 -9.63
CA TYR A 7 6.38 -0.71 -9.05
C TYR A 7 5.01 -1.24 -8.66
N ILE A 8 4.83 -2.54 -8.90
CA ILE A 8 3.75 -3.34 -8.31
C ILE A 8 4.34 -4.46 -7.46
N TYR A 9 3.55 -4.95 -6.52
CA TYR A 9 3.83 -6.06 -5.62
C TYR A 9 2.68 -7.05 -5.75
N PRO A 10 2.61 -7.85 -6.82
CA PRO A 10 1.46 -8.72 -7.11
C PRO A 10 1.09 -9.61 -5.92
N ILE A 11 2.13 -10.14 -5.26
CA ILE A 11 2.05 -10.85 -3.99
C ILE A 11 2.58 -9.94 -2.88
N LYS A 12 1.75 -9.71 -1.85
CA LYS A 12 2.11 -8.89 -0.70
C LYS A 12 3.41 -9.38 -0.07
N SER A 13 4.26 -8.43 0.30
CA SER A 13 5.54 -8.63 0.99
C SER A 13 6.66 -9.31 0.20
N LEU A 14 6.42 -9.82 -1.01
CA LEU A 14 7.50 -10.20 -1.92
C LEU A 14 8.15 -8.97 -2.58
N ARG A 15 9.25 -9.17 -3.33
CA ARG A 15 9.95 -8.11 -4.07
C ARG A 15 9.09 -7.58 -5.24
N PRO A 16 9.27 -6.30 -5.63
CA PRO A 16 8.44 -5.70 -6.67
C PRO A 16 8.72 -6.25 -8.06
N THR A 17 7.76 -6.03 -8.95
CA THR A 17 7.95 -5.99 -10.40
C THR A 17 8.03 -4.53 -10.82
N SER A 18 9.07 -4.17 -11.58
CA SER A 18 9.19 -2.84 -12.18
C SER A 18 8.32 -2.75 -13.44
N LEU A 19 7.68 -1.60 -13.65
CA LEU A 19 6.82 -1.35 -14.80
C LEU A 19 7.29 -0.11 -15.57
N GLU A 20 7.21 -0.17 -16.89
CA GLU A 20 7.33 1.02 -17.75
C GLU A 20 6.02 1.83 -17.79
N SER A 21 4.88 1.14 -17.65
CA SER A 21 3.57 1.75 -17.60
C SER A 21 2.56 0.89 -16.83
N GLY A 22 1.46 1.50 -16.40
CA GLY A 22 0.37 0.80 -15.72
C GLY A 22 -0.92 1.61 -15.76
N PHE A 23 -1.97 1.08 -15.15
CA PHE A 23 -3.27 1.74 -15.04
C PHE A 23 -3.57 2.09 -13.58
N LEU A 24 -3.97 3.34 -13.34
CA LEU A 24 -4.37 3.83 -12.04
C LEU A 24 -5.79 3.34 -11.71
N THR A 25 -5.97 2.70 -10.57
CA THR A 25 -7.29 2.33 -10.03
C THR A 25 -7.51 2.94 -8.65
N ALA A 26 -8.73 2.94 -8.14
CA ALA A 26 -8.99 3.38 -6.76
C ALA A 26 -8.23 2.57 -5.70
N GLU A 27 -7.83 1.34 -6.04
CA GLU A 27 -7.23 0.34 -5.15
C GLU A 27 -5.71 0.23 -5.25
N GLY A 28 -5.10 0.94 -6.21
CA GLY A 28 -3.66 0.93 -6.47
C GLY A 28 -3.40 0.82 -7.96
N LEU A 29 -2.15 0.62 -8.35
CA LEU A 29 -1.85 0.20 -9.72
C LEU A 29 -2.55 -1.13 -9.99
N ARG A 30 -3.08 -1.30 -11.20
CA ARG A 30 -3.75 -2.53 -11.59
C ARG A 30 -2.86 -3.75 -11.29
N TYR A 31 -3.46 -4.78 -10.68
CA TYR A 31 -2.81 -6.02 -10.21
C TYR A 31 -1.90 -5.91 -8.97
N ASP A 32 -1.80 -4.74 -8.35
CA ASP A 32 -1.00 -4.58 -7.13
C ASP A 32 -1.65 -5.25 -5.90
N ARG A 33 -0.86 -6.06 -5.17
CA ARG A 33 -1.20 -6.72 -3.90
C ARG A 33 -2.52 -7.50 -3.92
N ARG A 34 -2.78 -8.22 -5.01
CA ARG A 34 -3.96 -9.09 -5.17
C ARG A 34 -3.80 -10.47 -4.54
N PHE A 35 -2.57 -10.83 -4.19
CA PHE A 35 -2.24 -12.08 -3.52
C PHE A 35 -1.53 -11.80 -2.18
N ILE A 36 -1.64 -12.73 -1.25
CA ILE A 36 -0.96 -12.72 0.03
C ILE A 36 -0.50 -14.13 0.40
N LEU A 37 0.63 -14.22 1.10
CA LEU A 37 1.09 -15.46 1.71
C LEU A 37 0.70 -15.50 3.18
N LEU A 38 0.23 -16.67 3.62
CA LEU A 38 -0.20 -16.94 4.97
C LEU A 38 0.62 -18.10 5.51
N LYS A 39 1.27 -17.90 6.66
CA LYS A 39 1.88 -19.00 7.41
C LYS A 39 0.77 -19.75 8.15
N VAL A 40 0.76 -21.07 8.03
CA VAL A 40 -0.15 -21.91 8.80
C VAL A 40 0.44 -22.11 10.20
N GLU A 41 -0.36 -21.82 11.22
CA GLU A 41 -0.01 -22.06 12.62
C GLU A 41 -1.06 -23.01 13.23
N ASP A 42 -0.61 -24.02 13.97
CA ASP A 42 -1.50 -24.90 14.72
C ASP A 42 -2.18 -24.11 15.84
N GLU A 43 -3.50 -24.18 15.95
CA GLU A 43 -4.15 -23.69 17.17
C GLU A 43 -3.75 -24.56 18.35
N LYS A 44 -3.61 -23.92 19.52
CA LYS A 44 -3.27 -24.57 20.79
C LYS A 44 -4.22 -25.70 21.20
N ASP A 45 -5.41 -25.77 20.58
CA ASP A 45 -6.47 -26.72 20.89
C ASP A 45 -6.68 -27.79 19.79
N GLY A 46 -5.83 -27.82 18.75
CA GLY A 46 -5.80 -28.87 17.72
C GLY A 46 -7.03 -28.96 16.80
N SER A 47 -8.04 -28.10 16.98
CA SER A 47 -9.33 -28.20 16.30
C SER A 47 -9.43 -27.39 15.00
N GLN A 48 -8.62 -26.34 14.82
CA GLN A 48 -8.63 -25.51 13.61
C GLN A 48 -7.24 -24.98 13.23
N LEU A 49 -6.98 -24.87 11.91
CA LEU A 49 -5.77 -24.21 11.39
C LEU A 49 -5.94 -22.70 11.50
N SER A 50 -4.98 -22.02 12.13
CA SER A 50 -4.90 -20.57 12.15
C SER A 50 -3.95 -20.06 11.06
N PHE A 51 -4.22 -18.87 10.54
CA PHE A 51 -3.43 -18.27 9.47
C PHE A 51 -2.83 -16.96 9.92
N LYS A 52 -1.52 -16.81 9.73
CA LYS A 52 -0.79 -15.59 10.05
C LYS A 52 -0.27 -14.93 8.79
N ASN A 53 -0.59 -13.65 8.63
CA ASN A 53 -0.08 -12.87 7.49
C ASN A 53 1.43 -12.83 7.51
N MET A 54 2.03 -13.20 6.38
CA MET A 54 3.46 -13.10 6.20
C MET A 54 3.83 -11.67 5.81
N GLN A 55 4.83 -11.12 6.50
CA GLN A 55 5.30 -9.75 6.30
C GLN A 55 6.82 -9.73 6.28
N VAL A 56 7.42 -9.11 5.26
CA VAL A 56 8.89 -9.12 5.07
C VAL A 56 9.67 -8.53 6.25
N GLY A 57 9.07 -7.60 7.02
CA GLY A 57 9.71 -7.07 8.23
C GLY A 57 9.76 -8.04 9.42
N LYS A 58 8.95 -9.10 9.39
CA LYS A 58 8.90 -10.18 10.41
C LYS A 58 9.46 -11.50 9.89
N MET A 59 9.38 -11.72 8.58
CA MET A 59 9.84 -12.90 7.85
C MET A 59 10.73 -12.41 6.70
N PRO A 60 12.00 -12.05 6.98
CA PRO A 60 12.91 -11.46 6.01
C PRO A 60 13.17 -12.36 4.79
N GLU A 61 13.01 -13.67 4.93
CA GLU A 61 13.19 -14.67 3.88
C GLU A 61 12.20 -14.50 2.71
N MET A 62 11.10 -13.77 2.91
CA MET A 62 10.20 -13.36 1.83
C MET A 62 10.91 -12.51 0.75
N SER A 63 12.02 -11.85 1.10
CA SER A 63 12.79 -11.06 0.14
C SER A 63 13.57 -11.90 -0.89
N LEU A 64 13.69 -13.20 -0.67
CA LEU A 64 14.34 -14.14 -1.59
C LEU A 64 13.52 -14.45 -2.85
N PHE A 65 12.26 -13.99 -2.89
CA PHE A 65 11.36 -14.22 -3.99
C PHE A 65 11.25 -12.97 -4.87
N LEU A 66 11.65 -13.10 -6.13
CA LEU A 66 11.45 -12.12 -7.18
C LEU A 66 10.12 -12.37 -7.89
N THR A 67 9.47 -11.30 -8.36
CA THR A 67 8.24 -11.40 -9.13
C THR A 67 8.40 -10.66 -10.46
N ALA A 68 7.98 -11.31 -11.54
CA ALA A 68 7.78 -10.72 -12.84
C ALA A 68 6.30 -10.90 -13.24
N VAL A 69 5.75 -9.96 -14.00
CA VAL A 69 4.35 -10.00 -14.42
C VAL A 69 4.29 -9.83 -15.93
N ASP A 70 3.62 -10.78 -16.56
CA ASP A 70 3.19 -10.67 -17.95
C ASP A 70 1.71 -10.28 -17.93
N LEU A 71 1.46 -9.05 -18.38
CA LEU A 71 0.12 -8.46 -18.40
C LEU A 71 -0.72 -9.12 -19.50
N PRO A 72 -2.02 -9.31 -19.28
CA PRO A 72 -2.89 -9.92 -20.29
C PRO A 72 -3.01 -9.03 -21.52
N GLU A 73 -2.80 -9.62 -22.71
CA GLU A 73 -2.90 -8.90 -24.00
C GLU A 73 -4.31 -8.89 -24.58
N SER A 74 -5.18 -9.80 -24.11
CA SER A 74 -6.55 -9.96 -24.60
C SER A 74 -7.53 -10.29 -23.47
N GLU A 75 -8.83 -10.24 -23.75
CA GLU A 75 -9.85 -10.60 -22.75
C GLU A 75 -9.82 -12.08 -22.34
N THR A 76 -9.35 -12.96 -23.24
CA THR A 76 -9.19 -14.40 -22.97
C THR A 76 -7.90 -14.72 -22.23
N ASP A 77 -6.92 -13.81 -22.26
CA ASP A 77 -5.67 -13.96 -21.55
C ASP A 77 -5.87 -13.63 -20.06
N SER A 78 -5.41 -14.52 -19.19
CA SER A 78 -5.45 -14.29 -17.74
C SER A 78 -4.22 -13.52 -17.25
N GLY A 79 -3.19 -13.36 -18.07
CA GLY A 79 -1.85 -12.91 -17.65
C GLY A 79 -1.19 -13.91 -16.70
N LYS A 80 0.09 -13.70 -16.40
CA LYS A 80 0.82 -14.55 -15.45
C LYS A 80 1.78 -13.76 -14.57
N ILE A 81 2.01 -14.31 -13.37
CA ILE A 81 3.04 -13.88 -12.44
C ILE A 81 4.07 -15.00 -12.41
N THR A 82 5.31 -14.68 -12.75
CA THR A 82 6.44 -15.59 -12.60
C THR A 82 7.14 -15.26 -11.29
N ILE A 83 7.08 -16.20 -10.34
CA ILE A 83 7.79 -16.10 -9.06
C ILE A 83 9.10 -16.88 -9.19
N THR A 84 10.22 -16.23 -8.92
CA THR A 84 11.54 -16.89 -8.84
C THR A 84 12.03 -16.88 -7.40
N TYR A 85 12.24 -18.06 -6.82
CA TYR A 85 12.89 -18.24 -5.53
C TYR A 85 14.40 -18.31 -5.73
N ASN A 86 15.13 -17.41 -5.08
CA ASN A 86 16.58 -17.40 -5.08
C ASN A 86 17.10 -17.80 -3.69
N PRO A 87 17.61 -19.02 -3.53
CA PRO A 87 18.16 -19.47 -2.26
C PRO A 87 19.30 -18.56 -1.77
N PRO A 88 19.39 -18.27 -0.46
CA PRO A 88 20.52 -17.53 0.07
C PRO A 88 21.80 -18.37 -0.04
N SER A 89 22.94 -17.73 -0.24
CA SER A 89 24.26 -18.38 -0.26
C SER A 89 25.21 -17.65 0.70
N PRO A 90 25.93 -18.37 1.59
CA PRO A 90 25.89 -19.81 1.82
C PRO A 90 24.65 -20.26 2.62
N GLN A 91 24.27 -21.53 2.47
CA GLN A 91 23.25 -22.21 3.28
C GLN A 91 23.90 -23.19 4.24
N ASP A 92 23.36 -23.27 5.46
CA ASP A 92 23.77 -24.27 6.43
C ASP A 92 23.45 -25.68 5.92
N ALA A 93 24.33 -26.64 6.20
CA ALA A 93 24.15 -28.01 5.68
C ALA A 93 22.87 -28.69 6.20
N SER A 94 22.35 -28.24 7.35
CA SER A 94 21.11 -28.69 7.98
C SER A 94 19.84 -28.00 7.44
N ASP A 95 19.98 -27.11 6.47
CA ASP A 95 18.86 -26.43 5.84
C ASP A 95 18.27 -27.33 4.74
N ASP A 96 17.05 -27.82 4.97
CA ASP A 96 16.31 -28.69 4.05
C ASP A 96 15.66 -27.93 2.88
N ARG A 97 15.79 -26.60 2.84
CA ARG A 97 15.23 -25.77 1.75
C ARG A 97 15.96 -26.03 0.43
N PRO A 98 15.30 -25.78 -0.73
CA PRO A 98 15.93 -25.92 -2.04
C PRO A 98 17.20 -25.09 -2.17
N ARG A 99 18.29 -25.73 -2.61
CA ARG A 99 19.59 -25.07 -2.84
C ARG A 99 19.72 -24.41 -4.20
N GLU A 100 18.84 -24.79 -5.14
CA GLU A 100 18.80 -24.27 -6.50
C GLU A 100 17.66 -23.29 -6.68
N SER A 101 17.85 -22.34 -7.60
CA SER A 101 16.79 -21.41 -7.99
C SER A 101 15.60 -22.17 -8.59
N ARG A 102 14.39 -21.77 -8.21
CA ARG A 102 13.15 -22.40 -8.66
C ARG A 102 12.18 -21.35 -9.14
N GLN A 103 11.33 -21.73 -10.09
CA GLN A 103 10.28 -20.88 -10.62
C GLN A 103 8.90 -21.50 -10.43
N LEU A 104 7.91 -20.62 -10.30
CA LEU A 104 6.49 -20.96 -10.24
C LEU A 104 5.71 -19.91 -11.03
N GLU A 105 4.82 -20.37 -11.91
CA GLU A 105 3.89 -19.49 -12.61
C GLU A 105 2.52 -19.52 -11.92
N VAL A 106 1.96 -18.34 -11.67
CA VAL A 106 0.63 -18.15 -11.08
C VAL A 106 -0.19 -17.29 -12.03
N PRO A 107 -1.44 -17.67 -12.38
CA PRO A 107 -2.27 -16.84 -13.24
C PRO A 107 -2.59 -15.51 -12.54
N LEU A 108 -2.44 -14.39 -13.26
CA LEU A 108 -2.70 -13.06 -12.71
C LEU A 108 -4.20 -12.86 -12.42
N LEU A 109 -5.06 -13.53 -13.19
CA LEU A 109 -6.52 -13.61 -13.02
C LEU A 109 -7.00 -15.06 -12.82
N PRO A 110 -6.83 -15.63 -11.61
CA PRO A 110 -7.22 -17.00 -11.24
C PRO A 110 -8.62 -17.42 -11.69
N PHE A 111 -9.63 -16.57 -11.50
CA PHE A 111 -11.02 -16.91 -11.81
C PHE A 111 -11.33 -17.06 -13.30
N LYS A 112 -10.45 -16.59 -14.20
CA LYS A 112 -10.63 -16.82 -15.64
C LYS A 112 -10.23 -18.23 -16.09
N VAL A 113 -9.30 -18.85 -15.36
CA VAL A 113 -8.63 -20.10 -15.77
C VAL A 113 -8.91 -21.28 -14.83
N MET A 114 -9.24 -21.01 -13.57
CA MET A 114 -9.54 -22.05 -12.59
C MET A 114 -11.04 -22.12 -12.30
N LYS A 115 -11.56 -23.36 -12.19
CA LYS A 115 -12.97 -23.61 -11.88
C LYS A 115 -13.29 -23.20 -10.44
N GLU A 116 -14.46 -22.62 -10.22
CA GLU A 116 -14.92 -22.11 -8.91
C GLU A 116 -14.78 -23.13 -7.76
N LYS A 117 -14.96 -24.43 -8.05
CA LYS A 117 -14.84 -25.52 -7.07
C LYS A 117 -13.43 -25.68 -6.46
N HIS A 118 -12.41 -25.06 -7.05
CA HIS A 118 -11.04 -25.12 -6.53
C HIS A 118 -10.77 -24.07 -5.44
N PHE A 119 -11.63 -23.07 -5.28
CA PHE A 119 -11.37 -21.94 -4.39
C PHE A 119 -12.01 -22.14 -3.01
N LYS A 120 -11.20 -22.62 -2.07
CA LYS A 120 -11.60 -22.66 -0.65
C LYS A 120 -11.52 -21.24 -0.08
N LYS A 121 -12.63 -20.74 0.48
CA LYS A 121 -12.67 -19.42 1.14
C LYS A 121 -11.87 -19.44 2.43
N LEU A 122 -11.09 -18.39 2.66
CA LEU A 122 -10.30 -18.14 3.86
C LEU A 122 -10.69 -16.77 4.44
N THR A 123 -10.84 -16.70 5.76
CA THR A 123 -10.96 -15.42 6.46
C THR A 123 -9.57 -14.94 6.82
N ILE A 124 -9.15 -13.81 6.24
CA ILE A 124 -7.83 -13.23 6.41
C ILE A 124 -7.98 -11.97 7.25
N SER A 125 -7.38 -11.96 8.45
CA SER A 125 -7.36 -10.78 9.31
C SER A 125 -6.22 -9.85 8.88
N MET A 126 -6.54 -8.59 8.62
CA MET A 126 -5.61 -7.56 8.14
C MET A 126 -5.77 -6.34 9.05
N TYR A 127 -4.86 -6.19 10.01
CA TYR A 127 -4.96 -5.19 11.09
C TYR A 127 -6.30 -5.27 11.82
N SER A 128 -7.10 -4.19 11.81
CA SER A 128 -8.38 -4.06 12.51
C SER A 128 -9.58 -4.55 11.70
N SER A 129 -9.37 -5.17 10.53
CA SER A 129 -10.47 -5.64 9.67
C SER A 129 -10.16 -6.99 9.04
N SER A 130 -11.20 -7.77 8.76
CA SER A 130 -11.10 -9.07 8.09
C SER A 130 -11.57 -8.95 6.64
N THR A 131 -10.94 -9.72 5.75
CA THR A 131 -11.33 -9.85 4.35
C THR A 131 -11.39 -11.31 3.95
N THR A 132 -12.23 -11.65 2.97
CA THR A 132 -12.31 -12.99 2.43
C THR A 132 -11.30 -13.14 1.29
N GLY A 133 -10.37 -14.08 1.44
CA GLY A 133 -9.51 -14.55 0.36
C GLY A 133 -9.88 -15.95 -0.08
N TYR A 134 -9.20 -16.43 -1.12
CA TYR A 134 -9.39 -17.76 -1.68
C TYR A 134 -8.04 -18.48 -1.73
N ASP A 135 -7.99 -19.68 -1.16
CA ASP A 135 -6.84 -20.57 -1.29
C ASP A 135 -6.61 -20.91 -2.76
N MET A 136 -5.39 -20.72 -3.25
CA MET A 136 -5.00 -21.03 -4.62
C MET A 136 -4.80 -22.53 -4.86
N GLY A 137 -4.71 -23.33 -3.80
CA GLY A 137 -4.70 -24.78 -3.86
C GLY A 137 -3.33 -25.42 -3.57
N PRO A 138 -3.31 -26.76 -3.42
CA PRO A 138 -2.18 -27.49 -2.89
C PRO A 138 -0.90 -27.38 -3.73
N THR A 139 -1.02 -27.22 -5.06
CA THR A 139 0.13 -27.07 -5.95
C THR A 139 0.98 -25.86 -5.58
N TYR A 140 0.35 -24.69 -5.41
CA TYR A 140 1.07 -23.46 -5.06
C TYR A 140 1.51 -23.47 -3.60
N ASN A 141 0.65 -23.96 -2.70
CA ASN A 141 0.93 -24.04 -1.27
C ASN A 141 2.16 -24.93 -1.00
N LYS A 142 2.24 -26.09 -1.66
CA LYS A 142 3.39 -27.00 -1.56
C LYS A 142 4.68 -26.33 -2.02
N TRP A 143 4.67 -25.66 -3.17
CA TRP A 143 5.87 -25.00 -3.70
C TRP A 143 6.40 -23.91 -2.75
N PHE A 144 5.54 -23.06 -2.22
CA PHE A 144 5.96 -22.06 -1.23
C PHE A 144 6.42 -22.73 0.07
N SER A 145 5.72 -23.76 0.54
CA SER A 145 6.09 -24.45 1.77
C SER A 145 7.48 -25.08 1.69
N GLU A 146 7.83 -25.68 0.55
CA GLU A 146 9.18 -26.20 0.29
C GLU A 146 10.24 -25.09 0.32
N CYS A 147 9.97 -23.94 -0.31
CA CYS A 147 10.92 -22.83 -0.37
C CYS A 147 11.09 -22.11 0.98
N PHE A 148 10.04 -22.04 1.80
CA PHE A 148 10.09 -21.43 3.13
C PHE A 148 10.55 -22.39 4.23
N GLY A 149 10.39 -23.70 4.04
CA GLY A 149 10.68 -24.73 5.05
C GLY A 149 9.58 -24.89 6.12
N TYR A 150 8.40 -24.32 5.89
CA TYR A 150 7.24 -24.45 6.78
C TYR A 150 5.93 -24.32 5.98
N PRO A 151 4.78 -24.79 6.51
CA PRO A 151 3.52 -24.73 5.79
C PRO A 151 3.06 -23.30 5.47
N VAL A 152 2.82 -23.03 4.19
CA VAL A 152 2.41 -21.73 3.64
C VAL A 152 1.24 -21.90 2.68
N VAL A 153 0.29 -20.97 2.75
CA VAL A 153 -0.84 -20.87 1.82
C VAL A 153 -0.73 -19.60 0.99
N LEU A 154 -0.89 -19.74 -0.32
CA LEU A 154 -1.09 -18.63 -1.24
C LEU A 154 -2.58 -18.32 -1.33
N ALA A 155 -2.97 -17.12 -0.92
CA ALA A 155 -4.34 -16.65 -1.00
C ALA A 155 -4.50 -15.55 -2.06
N TYR A 156 -5.57 -15.63 -2.83
CA TYR A 156 -5.99 -14.64 -3.81
C TYR A 156 -7.18 -13.84 -3.28
N LEU A 157 -7.19 -12.53 -3.51
CA LEU A 157 -8.26 -11.65 -3.04
C LEU A 157 -9.59 -11.86 -3.78
N GLY A 158 -9.54 -12.20 -5.08
CA GLY A 158 -10.74 -12.25 -5.91
C GLY A 158 -11.35 -10.87 -6.15
N GLU A 159 -12.68 -10.80 -6.21
CA GLU A 159 -13.44 -9.54 -6.28
C GLU A 159 -13.67 -8.89 -4.91
N ASN A 160 -13.28 -9.58 -3.83
CA ASN A 160 -13.42 -9.08 -2.46
C ASN A 160 -12.49 -7.89 -2.23
N ARG A 161 -12.89 -7.00 -1.33
CA ARG A 161 -12.17 -5.74 -1.10
C ARG A 161 -12.28 -5.37 0.36
N GLN A 162 -11.22 -4.78 0.92
CA GLN A 162 -11.15 -4.39 2.32
C GLN A 162 -11.26 -2.87 2.49
N GLU A 163 -11.74 -2.39 3.64
CA GLU A 163 -11.70 -0.97 3.99
C GLU A 163 -10.28 -0.56 4.45
N SER A 164 -9.83 0.63 4.07
CA SER A 164 -8.51 1.13 4.48
C SER A 164 -8.43 1.43 5.98
N SER A 165 -7.48 0.85 6.71
CA SER A 165 -7.26 1.07 8.15
C SER A 165 -6.30 2.24 8.47
N GLY A 166 -5.92 3.07 7.48
CA GLY A 166 -4.97 4.19 7.60
C GLY A 166 -5.60 5.58 7.41
N PRO A 167 -4.81 6.68 7.48
CA PRO A 167 -5.31 8.04 7.63
C PRO A 167 -6.31 8.39 6.53
N TRP A 168 -7.49 8.77 7.01
CA TRP A 168 -8.77 8.70 6.35
C TRP A 168 -8.74 9.04 4.86
N PRO A 169 -9.46 8.27 4.02
CA PRO A 169 -9.71 8.69 2.66
C PRO A 169 -10.27 10.11 2.67
N PRO A 170 -9.96 10.93 1.66
CA PRO A 170 -10.24 12.36 1.69
C PRO A 170 -11.68 12.58 2.14
N ARG A 171 -11.86 13.12 3.36
CA ARG A 171 -13.19 13.53 3.81
C ARG A 171 -13.67 14.52 2.76
N SER A 172 -14.80 14.23 2.11
CA SER A 172 -15.42 15.18 1.19
C SER A 172 -15.47 16.52 1.90
N ALA A 173 -14.80 17.53 1.35
CA ALA A 173 -14.69 18.85 1.96
C ALA A 173 -16.07 19.53 1.98
N THR A 174 -16.92 19.16 2.93
CA THR A 174 -17.92 20.06 3.49
C THR A 174 -17.35 20.56 4.80
N LYS A 175 -16.56 21.64 4.73
CA LYS A 175 -16.29 22.47 5.90
C LYS A 175 -17.66 22.96 6.40
N SER A 176 -18.10 22.46 7.55
CA SER A 176 -19.13 23.14 8.32
C SER A 176 -18.54 24.46 8.80
N PRO A 177 -19.17 25.63 8.56
CA PRO A 177 -18.81 26.83 9.30
C PRO A 177 -18.98 26.55 10.79
N GLY A 178 -18.01 26.95 11.59
CA GLY A 178 -17.98 26.71 13.03
C GLY A 178 -19.28 27.14 13.70
N GLY A 179 -19.81 26.27 14.55
CA GLY A 179 -20.88 26.58 15.48
C GLY A 179 -20.36 27.50 16.58
N GLY A 180 -20.18 28.78 16.26
CA GLY A 180 -20.20 29.84 17.26
C GLY A 180 -21.64 30.00 17.72
N VAL A 181 -21.89 29.80 19.01
CA VAL A 181 -23.19 30.07 19.64
C VAL A 181 -23.51 31.56 19.48
N PRO A 182 -24.57 31.98 18.76
CA PRO A 182 -25.02 33.36 18.84
C PRO A 182 -25.81 33.51 20.13
N GLY A 183 -25.42 34.49 20.94
CA GLY A 183 -26.19 34.94 22.09
C GLY A 183 -27.62 35.31 21.70
N LYS A 184 -28.53 35.12 22.66
CA LYS A 184 -29.98 35.37 22.55
C LYS A 184 -30.25 36.76 21.94
N ALA A 185 -30.81 36.80 20.74
CA ALA A 185 -31.41 37.99 20.16
C ALA A 185 -32.94 37.81 20.09
N HIS A 186 -33.66 38.80 20.64
CA HIS A 186 -35.11 38.90 20.65
C HIS A 186 -35.69 38.86 19.22
N MET A 187 -36.71 38.03 19.00
CA MET A 187 -37.52 38.03 17.77
C MET A 187 -38.65 39.06 17.85
N SER A 188 -38.72 39.97 16.87
CA SER A 188 -39.93 40.72 16.53
C SER A 188 -40.70 40.00 15.40
N PRO A 189 -42.04 40.09 15.34
CA PRO A 189 -42.85 39.31 14.42
C PRO A 189 -43.00 40.04 13.08
N GLY A 190 -42.28 39.59 12.05
CA GLY A 190 -42.53 40.07 10.69
C GLY A 190 -41.47 39.74 9.66
N MET A 191 -41.29 38.46 9.30
CA MET A 191 -40.71 38.06 8.00
C MET A 191 -41.05 36.59 7.68
N ALA A 192 -42.30 36.34 7.25
CA ALA A 192 -42.77 35.01 6.83
C ALA A 192 -42.44 34.65 5.36
N ALA A 193 -41.64 35.45 4.64
CA ALA A 193 -41.39 35.24 3.20
C ALA A 193 -39.99 34.71 2.84
N ALA A 194 -39.05 34.60 3.79
CA ALA A 194 -37.70 34.09 3.53
C ALA A 194 -37.52 32.58 3.80
N GLY A 195 -38.54 31.91 4.37
CA GLY A 195 -38.45 30.52 4.82
C GLY A 195 -38.45 29.48 3.69
N ALA A 196 -39.04 29.78 2.53
CA ALA A 196 -39.22 28.78 1.47
C ALA A 196 -37.93 28.43 0.71
N VAL A 197 -36.98 29.37 0.57
CA VAL A 197 -35.72 29.15 -0.17
C VAL A 197 -34.67 28.39 0.67
N VAL A 198 -34.68 28.58 1.99
CA VAL A 198 -33.74 27.92 2.92
C VAL A 198 -34.10 26.45 3.15
N VAL A 199 -35.40 26.12 3.11
CA VAL A 199 -35.86 24.73 3.28
C VAL A 199 -35.54 23.88 2.05
N LEU A 200 -35.71 24.40 0.83
CA LEU A 200 -35.43 23.67 -0.42
C LEU A 200 -33.95 23.33 -0.58
N THR A 201 -33.04 24.26 -0.26
CA THR A 201 -31.59 24.00 -0.30
C THR A 201 -31.15 23.02 0.78
N SER A 202 -31.74 23.10 1.99
CA SER A 202 -31.50 22.13 3.07
C SER A 202 -32.02 20.74 2.74
N TRP A 203 -33.19 20.62 2.10
CA TRP A 203 -33.73 19.32 1.67
C TRP A 203 -32.93 18.74 0.50
N VAL A 204 -32.46 19.55 -0.45
CA VAL A 204 -31.56 19.12 -1.53
C VAL A 204 -30.20 18.67 -0.97
N LEU A 205 -29.63 19.39 0.00
CA LEU A 205 -28.38 18.98 0.67
C LEU A 205 -28.55 17.76 1.57
N LEU A 206 -29.71 17.63 2.25
CA LEU A 206 -30.05 16.48 3.08
C LEU A 206 -30.30 15.24 2.22
N THR A 207 -31.05 15.36 1.13
CA THR A 207 -31.25 14.28 0.15
C THR A 207 -29.93 13.94 -0.53
N TYR A 208 -29.13 14.91 -0.96
CA TYR A 208 -27.79 14.65 -1.49
C TYR A 208 -26.90 13.92 -0.46
N ARG A 209 -26.95 14.27 0.84
CA ARG A 209 -26.24 13.53 1.91
C ARG A 209 -26.82 12.15 2.19
N LEU A 210 -28.12 11.94 2.02
CA LEU A 210 -28.79 10.65 2.21
C LEU A 210 -28.56 9.71 1.02
N PHE A 211 -28.42 10.24 -0.19
CA PHE A 211 -28.26 9.47 -1.43
C PHE A 211 -26.80 9.38 -1.92
N VAL A 212 -25.93 10.34 -1.59
CA VAL A 212 -24.48 10.26 -1.84
C VAL A 212 -23.81 9.67 -0.61
N LYS A 213 -23.84 8.33 -0.51
CA LYS A 213 -22.94 7.62 0.40
C LYS A 213 -21.49 8.03 0.04
N PRO A 214 -20.64 8.43 1.00
CA PRO A 214 -19.22 8.55 0.73
C PRO A 214 -18.75 7.23 0.13
N ARG A 215 -18.16 7.27 -1.06
CA ARG A 215 -17.53 6.07 -1.64
C ARG A 215 -16.43 5.67 -0.67
N ARG A 216 -16.68 4.60 0.09
CA ARG A 216 -15.71 4.05 1.04
C ARG A 216 -14.52 3.57 0.25
N THR A 217 -13.34 4.05 0.59
CA THR A 217 -12.13 3.69 -0.14
C THR A 217 -11.75 2.27 0.21
N ARG A 218 -11.75 1.44 -0.82
CA ARG A 218 -11.42 0.03 -0.73
C ARG A 218 -9.95 -0.16 -1.09
N ILE A 219 -9.27 -1.04 -0.39
CA ILE A 219 -7.88 -1.42 -0.65
C ILE A 219 -7.80 -2.93 -0.88
N THR A 220 -6.76 -3.35 -1.60
CA THR A 220 -6.38 -4.75 -1.74
C THR A 220 -5.67 -5.22 -0.45
N PHE A 221 -4.75 -6.18 -0.52
CA PHE A 221 -3.90 -6.54 0.63
C PHE A 221 -2.83 -5.47 0.96
N ALA A 222 -3.01 -4.22 0.55
CA ALA A 222 -2.21 -3.08 1.00
C ALA A 222 -2.40 -2.85 2.51
N ASP A 223 -1.42 -2.24 3.19
CA ASP A 223 -1.48 -2.05 4.64
C ASP A 223 -2.38 -0.87 5.05
N CYS A 224 -2.24 0.27 4.37
CA CYS A 224 -2.92 1.52 4.77
C CYS A 224 -3.53 2.27 3.59
N ALA A 225 -2.83 2.35 2.46
CA ALA A 225 -3.29 3.10 1.29
C ALA A 225 -2.95 2.38 -0.03
N PRO A 226 -3.73 2.65 -1.10
CA PRO A 226 -3.51 2.13 -2.45
C PRO A 226 -2.12 2.39 -3.03
N TYR A 227 -1.58 3.58 -2.80
CA TYR A 227 -0.31 4.02 -3.38
C TYR A 227 0.62 4.56 -2.30
N LEU A 228 1.90 4.22 -2.43
CA LEU A 228 2.99 4.87 -1.72
C LEU A 228 3.86 5.65 -2.71
N VAL A 229 3.98 6.96 -2.49
CA VAL A 229 4.83 7.87 -3.28
C VAL A 229 6.08 8.20 -2.47
N ILE A 230 7.25 8.15 -3.11
CA ILE A 230 8.53 8.61 -2.53
C ILE A 230 9.26 9.51 -3.54
N SER A 231 10.12 10.40 -3.04
CA SER A 231 10.98 11.22 -3.90
C SER A 231 12.40 10.65 -3.98
N GLN A 232 13.05 10.80 -5.14
CA GLN A 232 14.45 10.44 -5.32
C GLN A 232 15.36 11.27 -4.41
N ALA A 233 15.06 12.56 -4.21
CA ALA A 233 15.80 13.43 -3.28
C ALA A 233 15.81 12.87 -1.85
N SER A 234 14.70 12.32 -1.36
CA SER A 234 14.64 11.63 -0.08
C SER A 234 15.45 10.33 -0.05
N VAL A 235 15.45 9.56 -1.15
CA VAL A 235 16.25 8.33 -1.26
C VAL A 235 17.73 8.66 -1.24
N ASP A 236 18.15 9.69 -1.98
CA ASP A 236 19.53 10.17 -2.04
C ASP A 236 19.99 10.68 -0.67
N ASN A 237 19.11 11.36 0.07
CA ASN A 237 19.38 11.74 1.46
C ASN A 237 19.61 10.53 2.37
N VAL A 238 18.92 9.42 2.14
CA VAL A 238 19.17 8.17 2.88
C VAL A 238 20.49 7.54 2.45
N SER A 239 20.79 7.50 1.16
CA SER A 239 22.07 7.03 0.63
C SER A 239 23.24 7.79 1.27
N ALA A 240 23.15 9.12 1.38
CA ALA A 240 24.18 9.95 2.02
C ALA A 240 24.39 9.69 3.52
N ARG A 241 23.47 8.97 4.18
CA ARG A 241 23.60 8.53 5.58
C ARG A 241 24.25 7.15 5.71
N LEU A 242 24.37 6.40 4.61
CA LEU A 242 25.00 5.08 4.59
C LEU A 242 26.53 5.22 4.51
N PRO A 243 27.29 4.16 4.88
CA PRO A 243 28.73 4.15 4.67
C PRO A 243 29.11 4.36 3.19
N ASP A 244 30.31 4.88 2.95
CA ASP A 244 30.80 5.15 1.60
C ASP A 244 30.67 3.93 0.66
N GLY A 245 30.34 4.19 -0.60
CA GLY A 245 30.13 3.17 -1.62
C GLY A 245 28.76 2.47 -1.56
N HIS A 246 27.91 2.77 -0.57
CA HIS A 246 26.58 2.20 -0.47
C HIS A 246 25.51 3.18 -0.98
N GLN A 247 24.51 2.63 -1.68
CA GLN A 247 23.34 3.35 -2.12
C GLN A 247 22.08 2.70 -1.57
N MET A 248 21.10 3.51 -1.20
CA MET A 248 19.84 3.02 -0.70
C MET A 248 19.00 2.46 -1.84
N ASP A 249 18.60 1.19 -1.73
CA ASP A 249 17.65 0.58 -2.66
C ASP A 249 16.22 1.12 -2.39
N PRO A 250 15.63 1.91 -3.32
CA PRO A 250 14.31 2.49 -3.11
C PRO A 250 13.21 1.43 -2.96
N THR A 251 13.41 0.22 -3.51
CA THR A 251 12.41 -0.86 -3.43
C THR A 251 12.19 -1.37 -2.00
N LYS A 252 13.15 -1.16 -1.09
CA LYS A 252 12.99 -1.46 0.34
C LYS A 252 11.93 -0.60 1.02
N PHE A 253 11.70 0.62 0.53
CA PHE A 253 10.58 1.44 0.99
C PHE A 253 9.23 0.93 0.48
N ARG A 254 9.24 0.01 -0.47
CA ARG A 254 8.07 -0.58 -1.12
C ARG A 254 7.14 0.45 -1.79
N PRO A 255 7.66 1.49 -2.48
CA PRO A 255 6.84 2.50 -3.14
C PRO A 255 6.10 1.89 -4.33
N ASN A 256 5.00 2.52 -4.74
CA ASN A 256 4.38 2.26 -6.04
C ASN A 256 4.88 3.25 -7.10
N ILE A 257 5.19 4.49 -6.69
CA ILE A 257 5.62 5.58 -7.57
C ILE A 257 6.84 6.25 -6.94
N VAL A 258 7.93 6.33 -7.71
CA VAL A 258 9.11 7.13 -7.38
C VAL A 258 9.12 8.36 -8.29
N VAL A 259 9.34 9.53 -7.69
CA VAL A 259 9.34 10.81 -8.40
C VAL A 259 10.69 11.51 -8.28
N SER A 260 11.08 12.29 -9.29
CA SER A 260 12.26 13.16 -9.23
C SER A 260 11.94 14.61 -9.54
N GLY A 261 12.89 15.49 -9.20
CA GLY A 261 12.78 16.93 -9.35
C GLY A 261 12.14 17.65 -8.15
N ALA A 262 12.07 17.00 -6.99
CA ALA A 262 11.92 17.69 -5.71
C ALA A 262 13.22 18.44 -5.42
N GLU A 263 13.14 19.65 -4.88
CA GLU A 263 14.32 20.48 -4.64
C GLU A 263 15.07 20.00 -3.40
N GLU A 264 14.31 19.61 -2.37
CA GLU A 264 14.84 19.23 -1.06
C GLU A 264 14.41 17.82 -0.65
N ALA A 265 15.22 17.20 0.22
CA ALA A 265 14.86 15.92 0.82
C ALA A 265 13.61 16.06 1.70
N PHE A 266 12.71 15.08 1.59
CA PHE A 266 11.45 14.98 2.34
C PHE A 266 10.42 16.09 2.03
N GLU A 267 10.58 16.78 0.91
CA GLU A 267 9.59 17.76 0.43
C GLU A 267 8.20 17.11 0.25
N GLU A 268 8.16 15.80 -0.04
CA GLU A 268 6.91 15.06 -0.18
C GLU A 268 6.01 15.10 1.07
N ASP A 269 6.58 15.36 2.25
CA ASP A 269 5.81 15.51 3.50
C ASP A 269 4.81 16.68 3.44
N PHE A 270 5.07 17.66 2.57
CA PHE A 270 4.25 18.87 2.41
C PHE A 270 3.26 18.75 1.25
N TRP A 271 3.48 17.85 0.30
CA TRP A 271 2.55 17.67 -0.82
C TRP A 271 1.23 17.10 -0.32
N THR A 272 0.13 17.74 -0.69
CA THR A 272 -1.24 17.30 -0.39
C THR A 272 -1.96 16.81 -1.64
N GLU A 273 -1.53 17.27 -2.82
CA GLU A 273 -2.04 16.79 -4.10
C GLU A 273 -0.95 16.80 -5.18
N LEU A 274 -0.88 15.70 -5.94
CA LEU A 274 -0.06 15.58 -7.15
C LEU A 274 -0.96 15.39 -8.37
N VAL A 275 -0.64 16.07 -9.46
CA VAL A 275 -1.27 15.90 -10.78
C VAL A 275 -0.27 15.17 -11.68
N ILE A 276 -0.66 14.02 -12.21
CA ILE A 276 0.21 13.10 -12.94
C ILE A 276 -0.22 12.97 -14.40
N GLY A 277 0.77 13.09 -15.27
CA GLY A 277 0.69 12.71 -16.68
C GLY A 277 -0.24 13.60 -17.51
N PRO A 278 -0.33 13.33 -18.82
CA PRO A 278 -1.14 14.12 -19.75
C PRO A 278 -2.64 14.05 -19.42
N ASN A 279 -3.09 12.95 -18.82
CA ASN A 279 -4.49 12.72 -18.46
C ASN A 279 -4.92 13.43 -17.16
N LYS A 280 -4.01 14.19 -16.53
CA LYS A 280 -4.22 14.96 -15.29
C LYS A 280 -4.88 14.12 -14.19
N ALA A 281 -4.38 12.91 -13.97
CA ALA A 281 -4.83 12.07 -12.86
C ALA A 281 -4.38 12.73 -11.55
N ARG A 282 -5.25 12.75 -10.53
CA ARG A 282 -4.96 13.44 -9.26
C ARG A 282 -4.78 12.42 -8.14
N LEU A 283 -3.61 12.41 -7.53
CA LEU A 283 -3.34 11.67 -6.29
C LEU A 283 -3.44 12.63 -5.10
N LEU A 284 -4.21 12.22 -4.10
CA LEU A 284 -4.41 12.95 -2.85
C LEU A 284 -3.53 12.31 -1.78
N LEU A 285 -2.58 13.07 -1.24
CA LEU A 285 -1.58 12.59 -0.29
C LEU A 285 -2.06 12.92 1.11
N THR A 286 -2.46 11.91 1.89
CA THR A 286 -3.22 12.11 3.13
C THR A 286 -2.45 11.78 4.39
N GLY A 287 -1.32 11.08 4.28
CA GLY A 287 -0.54 10.71 5.45
C GLY A 287 0.86 10.22 5.12
N ASN A 288 1.72 10.19 6.15
CA ASN A 288 3.09 9.72 6.02
C ASN A 288 3.18 8.21 6.20
N CYS A 289 4.11 7.53 5.54
CA CYS A 289 4.30 6.10 5.72
C CYS A 289 5.23 5.82 6.89
N VAL A 290 4.67 5.33 7.99
CA VAL A 290 5.43 4.82 9.14
C VAL A 290 6.26 3.62 8.69
N ARG A 291 7.56 3.66 8.97
CA ARG A 291 8.51 2.65 8.55
C ARG A 291 8.74 1.62 9.64
N CYS A 292 8.71 0.36 9.24
CA CYS A 292 8.99 -0.80 10.08
C CYS A 292 10.38 -1.38 9.79
N PRO A 293 10.84 -2.40 10.54
CA PRO A 293 12.13 -3.06 10.34
C PRO A 293 12.38 -3.66 8.95
N SER A 294 11.38 -3.72 8.07
CA SER A 294 11.54 -4.15 6.66
C SER A 294 12.66 -3.42 5.91
N LEU A 295 12.99 -2.18 6.29
CA LEU A 295 14.09 -1.42 5.67
C LEU A 295 15.47 -2.05 5.93
N ASN A 296 15.61 -2.80 7.01
CA ASN A 296 16.87 -3.42 7.40
C ASN A 296 17.04 -4.82 6.81
N VAL A 297 16.09 -5.31 6.00
CA VAL A 297 16.19 -6.63 5.40
C VAL A 297 17.28 -6.62 4.31
N ASN A 298 18.15 -7.62 4.34
CA ASN A 298 19.11 -7.91 3.27
C ASN A 298 18.46 -8.86 2.26
N TYR A 299 18.25 -8.36 1.04
CA TYR A 299 17.54 -9.09 -0.03
C TYR A 299 18.36 -10.23 -0.65
N THR A 300 19.66 -10.30 -0.38
CA THR A 300 20.54 -11.38 -0.82
C THR A 300 20.49 -12.54 0.16
N THR A 301 20.51 -12.26 1.46
CA THR A 301 20.56 -13.30 2.50
C THR A 301 19.19 -13.71 3.01
N GLY A 302 18.16 -12.90 2.78
CA GLY A 302 16.84 -13.14 3.34
C GLY A 302 16.81 -13.05 4.86
N LYS A 303 17.70 -12.24 5.46
CA LYS A 303 17.85 -12.03 6.90
C LYS A 303 17.81 -10.53 7.23
N MET A 304 17.62 -10.20 8.51
CA MET A 304 17.86 -8.84 8.98
C MET A 304 19.35 -8.53 8.86
N SER A 305 19.69 -7.35 8.33
CA SER A 305 21.07 -6.91 8.23
C SER A 305 21.65 -6.61 9.60
N GLU A 306 22.83 -7.16 9.86
CA GLU A 306 23.65 -6.82 11.03
C GLU A 306 24.69 -5.75 10.68
N GLU A 307 24.98 -5.59 9.38
CA GLU A 307 25.88 -4.56 8.85
C GLU A 307 25.32 -3.15 9.02
N ASP A 308 26.22 -2.20 9.22
CA ASP A 308 25.87 -0.80 9.41
C ASP A 308 25.16 -0.20 8.18
N SER A 309 25.53 -0.63 6.96
CA SER A 309 24.87 -0.28 5.70
C SER A 309 23.37 -0.64 5.68
N GLY A 310 22.96 -1.67 6.42
CA GLY A 310 21.57 -2.12 6.51
C GLY A 310 20.80 -1.55 7.70
N MET A 311 21.42 -0.77 8.59
CA MET A 311 20.75 -0.15 9.76
C MET A 311 20.02 1.15 9.37
N VAL A 312 19.21 1.10 8.31
CA VAL A 312 18.52 2.25 7.71
C VAL A 312 17.46 2.82 8.66
N LEU A 313 16.67 1.95 9.31
CA LEU A 313 15.61 2.38 10.23
C LEU A 313 16.19 3.21 11.39
N LYS A 314 17.34 2.79 11.94
CA LYS A 314 18.03 3.49 13.03
C LYS A 314 18.49 4.90 12.61
N ARG A 315 18.95 5.05 11.37
CA ARG A 315 19.37 6.35 10.82
C ARG A 315 18.20 7.31 10.64
N LEU A 316 17.07 6.80 10.17
CA LEU A 316 15.84 7.59 10.01
C LEU A 316 15.24 7.96 11.38
N MET A 317 15.37 7.12 12.40
CA MET A 317 14.87 7.42 13.76
C MET A 317 15.44 8.70 14.38
N LYS A 318 16.61 9.17 13.93
CA LYS A 318 17.26 10.38 14.46
C LYS A 318 16.39 11.63 14.28
N ASP A 319 15.75 11.78 13.12
CA ASP A 319 15.10 13.03 12.68
C ASP A 319 13.75 12.82 11.98
N ARG A 320 13.40 11.58 11.59
CA ARG A 320 12.18 11.28 10.83
C ARG A 320 11.01 10.77 11.67
N ARG A 321 11.08 10.88 13.00
CA ARG A 321 9.94 10.66 13.90
C ARG A 321 9.03 11.91 13.94
N VAL A 322 8.40 12.20 12.80
CA VAL A 322 7.63 13.44 12.60
C VAL A 322 6.16 13.31 13.02
N ASP A 323 5.60 12.10 12.90
CA ASP A 323 4.21 11.82 13.22
C ASP A 323 4.05 11.65 14.73
N ARG A 324 3.23 12.51 15.35
CA ARG A 324 2.96 12.48 16.79
C ARG A 324 2.36 11.13 17.22
N GLY A 325 1.54 10.53 16.36
CA GLY A 325 0.96 9.20 16.58
C GLY A 325 1.92 8.02 16.44
N ALA A 326 3.13 8.24 15.92
CA ALA A 326 4.13 7.21 15.70
C ALA A 326 5.47 7.61 16.36
N LYS A 327 5.42 7.97 17.64
CA LYS A 327 6.56 8.48 18.42
C LYS A 327 7.83 7.61 18.35
N TYR A 328 7.68 6.30 18.12
CA TYR A 328 8.80 5.35 18.09
C TYR A 328 9.05 4.76 16.69
N SER A 329 8.56 5.40 15.63
CA SER A 329 8.80 4.91 14.28
C SER A 329 9.02 6.08 13.33
N PRO A 330 10.06 6.03 12.49
CA PRO A 330 10.30 7.10 11.55
C PRO A 330 9.31 7.00 10.39
N VAL A 331 9.15 8.08 9.64
CA VAL A 331 8.33 8.10 8.43
C VAL A 331 9.18 8.31 7.19
N PHE A 332 8.78 7.68 6.09
CA PHE A 332 9.38 7.87 4.78
C PHE A 332 8.37 7.57 3.68
N GLY A 333 8.12 8.55 2.82
CA GLY A 333 7.11 8.45 1.76
C GLY A 333 5.70 8.80 2.22
N ARG A 334 4.81 8.94 1.25
CA ARG A 334 3.45 9.44 1.42
C ARG A 334 2.43 8.44 0.92
N TYR A 335 1.49 8.12 1.79
CA TYR A 335 0.28 7.40 1.43
C TYR A 335 -0.61 8.30 0.58
N SER A 336 -1.07 7.76 -0.54
CA SER A 336 -1.90 8.51 -1.47
C SER A 336 -3.05 7.70 -2.03
N PHE A 337 -4.09 8.44 -2.41
CA PHE A 337 -5.37 7.93 -2.88
C PHE A 337 -5.71 8.57 -4.22
N LEU A 338 -6.17 7.77 -5.17
CA LEU A 338 -6.60 8.28 -6.47
C LEU A 338 -7.93 9.01 -6.32
N LYS A 339 -7.99 10.25 -6.82
CA LYS A 339 -9.27 10.94 -7.00
C LYS A 339 -10.08 10.20 -8.05
N TRP A 340 -11.37 9.94 -7.80
CA TRP A 340 -12.26 9.13 -8.65
C TRP A 340 -12.27 9.50 -10.14
N THR A 341 -11.99 10.76 -10.50
CA THR A 341 -11.84 11.23 -11.89
C THR A 341 -10.59 10.68 -12.60
N GLY A 342 -9.74 9.97 -11.87
CA GLY A 342 -8.46 9.45 -12.31
C GLY A 342 -8.46 7.96 -12.65
N GLU A 343 -9.57 7.25 -12.41
CA GLU A 343 -9.66 5.80 -12.57
C GLU A 343 -9.50 5.36 -14.03
N ASP A 344 -8.84 4.21 -14.20
CA ASP A 344 -8.48 3.59 -15.48
C ASP A 344 -7.63 4.46 -16.43
N LYS A 345 -7.02 5.52 -15.91
CA LYS A 345 -6.04 6.31 -16.67
C LYS A 345 -4.67 5.64 -16.66
N PRO A 346 -3.96 5.65 -17.80
CA PRO A 346 -2.60 5.15 -17.85
C PRO A 346 -1.63 6.11 -17.15
N ILE A 347 -0.59 5.54 -16.56
CA ILE A 347 0.59 6.22 -16.02
C ILE A 347 1.84 5.55 -16.60
N ARG A 348 2.86 6.33 -16.93
CA ARG A 348 4.12 5.87 -17.50
C ARG A 348 5.32 6.41 -16.75
N VAL A 349 6.42 5.68 -16.79
CA VAL A 349 7.74 6.24 -16.45
C VAL A 349 8.03 7.40 -17.40
N GLY A 350 8.52 8.50 -16.84
CA GLY A 350 8.73 9.75 -17.57
C GLY A 350 7.54 10.71 -17.58
N ASP A 351 6.35 10.29 -17.14
CA ASP A 351 5.19 11.19 -17.08
C ASP A 351 5.49 12.42 -16.20
N PRO A 352 5.11 13.63 -16.64
CA PRO A 352 5.30 14.84 -15.86
C PRO A 352 4.42 14.82 -14.60
N ILE A 353 4.93 15.43 -13.53
CA ILE A 353 4.22 15.62 -12.27
C ILE A 353 4.25 17.09 -11.90
N GLU A 354 3.06 17.62 -11.59
CA GLU A 354 2.83 18.94 -11.03
C GLU A 354 2.34 18.82 -9.58
N ILE A 355 2.81 19.73 -8.71
CA ILE A 355 2.29 19.86 -7.35
C ILE A 355 0.95 20.60 -7.45
N GLY A 356 -0.15 19.87 -7.34
CA GLY A 356 -1.49 20.46 -7.39
C GLY A 356 -1.82 21.25 -6.13
N ALA A 357 -1.29 20.82 -4.98
CA ALA A 357 -1.38 21.54 -3.72
C ALA A 357 -0.30 21.09 -2.73
N GLN A 358 0.16 22.03 -1.91
CA GLN A 358 1.09 21.79 -0.81
C GLN A 358 0.64 22.49 0.47
N GLY A 359 0.91 21.87 1.61
CA GLY A 359 0.68 22.45 2.93
C GLY A 359 1.75 23.49 3.27
N LYS A 360 1.37 24.52 4.04
CA LYS A 360 2.33 25.46 4.65
C LYS A 360 3.14 24.80 5.76
N GLU A 361 2.52 23.85 6.45
CA GLU A 361 3.12 23.07 7.52
C GLU A 361 3.30 21.62 7.05
N ARG A 362 4.26 20.94 7.67
CA ARG A 362 4.50 19.52 7.43
C ARG A 362 3.27 18.72 7.82
N THR A 363 2.85 17.78 6.97
CA THR A 363 1.76 16.87 7.35
C THR A 363 2.21 16.03 8.54
N THR A 364 1.38 15.98 9.59
CA THR A 364 1.57 15.08 10.74
C THR A 364 0.32 14.22 10.92
N VAL A 365 0.49 12.96 11.30
CA VAL A 365 -0.61 12.00 11.49
C VAL A 365 -0.62 11.48 12.93
N ASP A 366 -1.80 11.43 13.55
CA ASP A 366 -1.99 11.02 14.95
C ASP A 366 -2.16 9.51 15.17
N TRP A 367 -2.20 8.68 14.11
CA TRP A 367 -2.22 7.20 14.14
C TRP A 367 -2.98 6.56 15.33
N PRO A 368 -4.30 6.76 15.44
CA PRO A 368 -5.08 6.22 16.55
C PRO A 368 -4.99 4.69 16.59
N GLY A 369 -4.56 4.14 17.73
CA GLY A 369 -4.41 2.68 17.95
C GLY A 369 -3.02 2.10 17.70
N LEU A 370 -2.05 2.88 17.22
CA LEU A 370 -0.61 2.54 17.25
C LEU A 370 0.10 3.12 18.48
N THR A 371 -0.52 4.10 19.13
CA THR A 371 -0.14 4.63 20.43
C THR A 371 -0.80 3.79 21.52
N ASN A 372 -0.01 2.97 22.22
CA ASN A 372 -0.28 2.64 23.63
C ASN A 372 0.51 3.60 24.50
#